data_AF-A0A2U1JZL3-F1
#
_entry.id   AF-A0A2U1JZL3-F1
#
_cell.length_a   1.000
_cell.length_b   1.000
_cell.length_c   1.000
_cell.angle_alpha   90.00
_cell.angle_beta   90.00
_cell.angle_gamma   90.00
#
_symmetry.space_group_name_H-M   'P 1'
#
loop_
_entity.id
_entity.type
_entity.pdbx_description
1 polymer ?
#
loop_
_entity_poly.entity_id
_entity_poly.type
_entity_poly.pdbx_seq_one_letter_code
_entity_poly.pdbx_strand_id
1 'polypeptide(L)'
;MIYDAVNSKNIPQFIDNTIGFRHVRAKYSTSDVVLSLFGNSLCQGDYIFDLKQLNAKYNSQAFFNIPSADTIGYACQELKKTTIVETTTKGIVHELNFNNDLSNFLVALCVMTNQLDAKVRNYIVVFNNVVIVSEKQDVRMSCKKIKGFQPNFAVIRRLPVHIKNHNGNISANMIKVVLKKDVFII
;
A
#
# COMPACT_ATOMS: atom_id res chain seq x y z
N MET A 1 -13.67 -15.59 13.53
CA MET A 1 -13.93 -14.66 12.41
C MET A 1 -12.61 -14.09 11.90
N ILE A 2 -12.51 -13.52 10.69
CA ILE A 2 -11.22 -12.97 10.18
C ILE A 2 -10.68 -11.87 11.12
N TYR A 3 -11.56 -11.05 11.69
CA TYR A 3 -11.18 -10.00 12.62
C TYR A 3 -10.57 -10.53 13.93
N ASP A 4 -11.12 -11.62 14.48
CA ASP A 4 -10.54 -12.27 15.67
C ASP A 4 -9.12 -12.80 15.40
N ALA A 5 -8.87 -13.29 14.17
CA ALA A 5 -7.54 -13.73 13.74
C ALA A 5 -6.57 -12.54 13.62
N VAL A 6 -7.05 -11.38 13.16
CA VAL A 6 -6.26 -10.13 13.10
C VAL A 6 -5.88 -9.68 14.51
N ASN A 7 -6.83 -9.67 15.45
CA ASN A 7 -6.60 -9.24 16.82
C ASN A 7 -5.74 -10.21 17.63
N SER A 8 -5.99 -11.52 17.52
CA SER A 8 -5.21 -12.55 18.23
C SER A 8 -3.73 -12.57 17.81
N LYS A 9 -3.42 -12.14 16.59
CA LYS A 9 -2.03 -11.96 16.10
C LYS A 9 -1.44 -10.57 16.39
N ASN A 10 -2.18 -9.72 17.11
CA ASN A 10 -1.77 -8.38 17.47
C ASN A 10 -1.38 -7.49 16.26
N ILE A 11 -2.05 -7.72 15.13
CA ILE A 11 -1.83 -6.95 13.89
C ILE A 11 -2.11 -5.45 14.07
N PRO A 12 -3.15 -5.00 14.81
CA PRO A 12 -3.40 -3.57 15.00
C PRO A 12 -2.20 -2.86 15.63
N GLN A 13 -1.68 -3.40 16.75
CA GLN A 13 -0.52 -2.84 17.42
C GLN A 13 0.74 -2.88 16.54
N PHE A 14 0.91 -3.96 15.77
CA PHE A 14 2.00 -4.05 14.81
C PHE A 14 1.93 -2.96 13.73
N ILE A 15 0.75 -2.68 13.18
CA ILE A 15 0.54 -1.60 12.20
C ILE A 15 0.95 -0.26 12.79
N ASP A 16 0.42 0.09 13.97
CA ASP A 16 0.69 1.38 14.61
C ASP A 16 2.17 1.56 14.94
N ASN A 17 2.84 0.50 15.38
CA ASN A 17 4.27 0.54 15.69
C ASN A 17 5.18 0.65 14.44
N THR A 18 4.76 0.06 13.32
CA THR A 18 5.63 -0.07 12.13
C THR A 18 5.40 1.05 11.11
N ILE A 19 4.13 1.38 10.83
CA ILE A 19 3.77 2.49 9.93
C ILE A 19 3.90 3.83 10.67
N GLY A 20 3.70 3.82 11.99
CA GLY A 20 3.80 4.98 12.85
C GLY A 20 2.44 5.52 13.28
N PHE A 21 2.47 6.38 14.29
CA PHE A 21 1.29 7.02 14.84
C PHE A 21 0.88 8.23 14.00
N ARG A 22 -0.43 8.48 13.97
CA ARG A 22 -1.00 9.68 13.37
C ARG A 22 -0.72 10.91 14.22
N HIS A 23 -1.07 12.08 13.68
CA HIS A 23 -0.98 13.35 14.39
C HIS A 23 -1.65 13.28 15.77
N VAL A 24 -1.10 13.96 16.79
CA VAL A 24 -1.56 13.90 18.20
C VAL A 24 -3.04 14.25 18.41
N ARG A 25 -3.64 15.00 17.48
CA ARG A 25 -5.08 15.35 17.48
C ARG A 25 -5.96 14.40 16.67
N ALA A 26 -5.38 13.39 16.03
CA ALA A 26 -6.13 12.41 15.27
C ALA A 26 -6.91 11.52 16.25
N LYS A 27 -8.22 11.41 16.02
CA LYS A 27 -9.09 10.53 16.81
C LYS A 27 -8.83 9.04 16.55
N TYR A 28 -8.44 8.71 15.33
CA TYR A 28 -8.27 7.34 14.85
C TYR A 28 -6.80 7.02 14.67
N SER A 29 -6.39 5.81 15.04
CA SER A 29 -5.02 5.32 14.85
C SER A 29 -4.73 4.98 13.37
N THR A 30 -3.49 4.60 13.08
CA THR A 30 -3.13 4.11 11.75
C THR A 30 -3.76 2.74 11.49
N SER A 31 -3.81 1.88 12.51
CA SER A 31 -4.48 0.59 12.45
C SER A 31 -5.99 0.71 12.22
N ASP A 32 -6.67 1.67 12.85
CA ASP A 32 -8.10 1.95 12.59
C ASP A 32 -8.34 2.26 11.11
N VAL A 33 -7.49 3.11 10.52
CA VAL A 33 -7.54 3.49 9.10
C VAL A 33 -7.35 2.27 8.19
N VAL A 34 -6.27 1.50 8.41
CA VAL A 34 -5.92 0.34 7.58
C VAL A 34 -6.96 -0.76 7.69
N LEU A 35 -7.39 -1.10 8.91
CA LEU A 35 -8.35 -2.16 9.15
C LEU A 35 -9.76 -1.80 8.68
N SER A 36 -10.12 -0.51 8.67
CA SER A 36 -11.38 -0.06 8.08
C SER A 36 -11.38 -0.19 6.57
N LEU A 37 -10.27 0.13 5.89
CA LEU A 37 -10.13 -0.10 4.45
C LEU A 37 -10.13 -1.59 4.11
N PHE A 38 -9.48 -2.41 4.93
CA PHE A 38 -9.51 -3.87 4.80
C PHE A 38 -10.93 -4.41 4.99
N GLY A 39 -11.65 -3.96 6.02
CA GLY A 39 -13.03 -4.33 6.26
C GLY A 39 -13.96 -3.93 5.11
N ASN A 40 -13.77 -2.72 4.57
CA ASN A 40 -14.50 -2.27 3.38
C ASN A 40 -14.29 -3.22 2.20
N SER A 41 -13.04 -3.62 1.95
CA SER A 41 -12.71 -4.58 0.89
C SER A 41 -13.33 -5.97 1.11
N LEU A 42 -13.34 -6.47 2.36
CA LEU A 42 -14.00 -7.73 2.70
C LEU A 42 -15.52 -7.69 2.47
N CYS A 43 -16.12 -6.51 2.66
CA CYS A 43 -17.53 -6.26 2.40
C CYS A 43 -17.83 -5.86 0.94
N GLN A 44 -16.87 -6.02 0.02
CA GLN A 44 -16.99 -5.66 -1.40
C GLN A 44 -17.32 -4.18 -1.63
N GLY A 45 -16.84 -3.30 -0.74
CA GLY A 45 -16.90 -1.85 -0.94
C GLY A 45 -15.84 -1.41 -1.95
N ASP A 46 -16.27 -0.62 -2.93
CA ASP A 46 -15.41 -0.14 -4.03
C ASP A 46 -14.87 1.27 -3.74
N TYR A 47 -15.59 2.04 -2.93
CA TYR A 47 -15.29 3.44 -2.65
C TYR A 47 -15.02 3.67 -1.17
N ILE A 48 -14.16 4.64 -0.86
CA ILE A 48 -13.93 5.08 0.53
C ILE A 48 -15.21 5.61 1.21
N PHE A 49 -16.20 6.04 0.42
CA PHE A 49 -17.48 6.50 0.94
C PHE A 49 -18.35 5.33 1.47
N ASP A 50 -18.10 4.11 1.01
CA ASP A 50 -18.79 2.90 1.47
C ASP A 50 -18.49 2.59 2.94
N LEU A 51 -17.43 3.19 3.50
CA LEU A 51 -17.14 3.16 4.93
C LEU A 51 -18.31 3.66 5.79
N LYS A 52 -19.16 4.56 5.26
CA LYS A 52 -20.38 4.97 5.96
C LYS A 52 -21.36 3.80 6.13
N GLN A 53 -21.52 2.98 5.09
CA GLN A 53 -22.37 1.79 5.14
C GLN A 53 -21.74 0.68 6.00
N LEU A 54 -20.42 0.49 5.87
CA LEU A 54 -19.65 -0.43 6.72
C LEU A 54 -19.86 -0.09 8.20
N ASN A 55 -19.74 1.18 8.56
CA ASN A 55 -19.94 1.68 9.91
C ASN A 55 -21.38 1.47 10.40
N ALA A 56 -22.37 1.81 9.58
CA ALA A 56 -23.78 1.63 9.94
C ALA A 56 -24.16 0.15 10.19
N LYS A 57 -23.53 -0.80 9.48
CA LYS A 57 -23.87 -2.22 9.55
C LYS A 57 -23.04 -3.01 10.57
N TYR A 58 -21.74 -2.69 10.72
CA TYR A 58 -20.79 -3.59 11.38
C TYR A 58 -20.03 -2.99 12.58
N ASN A 59 -20.26 -1.72 12.92
CA ASN A 59 -19.53 -1.02 13.99
C ASN A 59 -19.75 -1.59 15.40
N SER A 60 -20.75 -2.48 15.57
CA SER A 60 -21.06 -3.15 16.84
C SER A 60 -20.70 -4.65 16.84
N GLN A 61 -20.16 -5.18 15.75
CA GLN A 61 -19.98 -6.62 15.57
C GLN A 61 -18.53 -7.02 15.34
N ALA A 62 -17.94 -6.53 14.24
CA ALA A 62 -16.69 -7.06 13.70
C ALA A 62 -15.64 -5.99 13.42
N PHE A 63 -16.02 -4.72 13.40
CA PHE A 63 -15.10 -3.61 13.21
C PHE A 63 -15.45 -2.53 14.23
N PHE A 64 -14.44 -1.88 14.80
CA PHE A 64 -14.62 -0.76 15.71
C PHE A 64 -13.86 0.44 15.16
N ASN A 65 -14.23 1.65 15.61
CA ASN A 65 -13.52 2.89 15.28
C ASN A 65 -13.39 3.14 13.76
N ILE A 66 -14.46 2.91 12.98
CA ILE A 66 -14.44 3.14 11.54
C ILE A 66 -14.41 4.67 11.24
N PRO A 67 -13.34 5.20 10.64
CA PRO A 67 -13.23 6.62 10.31
C PRO A 67 -14.10 6.99 9.10
N SER A 68 -14.43 8.27 8.96
CA SER A 68 -15.10 8.79 7.77
C SER A 68 -14.17 8.78 6.55
N ALA A 69 -14.75 8.87 5.34
CA ALA A 69 -14.00 9.04 4.10
C ALA A 69 -13.03 10.24 4.14
N ASP A 70 -13.46 11.37 4.71
CA ASP A 70 -12.61 12.57 4.85
C ASP A 70 -11.41 12.29 5.77
N THR A 71 -11.63 11.56 6.86
CA THR A 71 -10.58 11.19 7.81
C THR A 71 -9.54 10.26 7.17
N ILE A 72 -9.98 9.32 6.32
CA ILE A 72 -9.09 8.51 5.48
C ILE A 72 -8.30 9.41 4.54
N GLY A 73 -8.95 10.40 3.91
CA GLY A 73 -8.29 11.38 3.06
C GLY A 73 -7.13 12.09 3.76
N TYR A 74 -7.33 12.56 4.99
CA TYR A 74 -6.27 13.16 5.79
C TYR A 74 -5.15 12.17 6.13
N ALA A 75 -5.49 10.93 6.49
CA ALA A 75 -4.49 9.89 6.77
C ALA A 75 -3.61 9.61 5.53
N CYS A 76 -4.21 9.55 4.35
CA CYS A 76 -3.49 9.37 3.10
C CYS A 76 -2.53 10.54 2.80
N GLN A 77 -2.88 11.78 3.18
CA GLN A 77 -1.97 12.92 3.04
C GLN A 77 -0.78 12.82 4.02
N GLU A 78 -1.01 12.39 5.25
CA GLU A 78 0.04 12.17 6.25
C GLU A 78 1.06 11.10 5.81
N LEU A 79 0.58 10.06 5.10
CA LEU A 79 1.40 8.95 4.63
C LEU A 79 2.09 9.22 3.27
N LYS A 80 1.83 10.37 2.64
CA LYS A 80 2.36 10.69 1.32
C LYS A 80 3.89 10.80 1.37
N LYS A 81 4.57 10.10 0.45
CA LYS A 81 6.02 10.22 0.25
C LYS A 81 6.35 11.21 -0.86
N THR A 82 7.49 11.86 -0.76
CA THR A 82 8.00 12.78 -1.79
C THR A 82 8.24 12.04 -3.09
N THR A 83 7.78 12.64 -4.19
CA THR A 83 8.06 12.14 -5.55
C THR A 83 9.43 12.62 -5.99
N ILE A 84 10.27 11.69 -6.44
CA ILE A 84 11.56 11.96 -7.07
C ILE A 84 11.29 12.24 -8.55
N VAL A 85 11.87 13.32 -9.06
CA VAL A 85 11.75 13.72 -10.46
C VAL A 85 13.10 13.57 -11.14
N GLU A 86 13.15 12.76 -12.20
CA GLU A 86 14.34 12.54 -13.00
C GLU A 86 14.07 12.95 -14.45
N THR A 87 14.96 13.74 -15.04
CA THR A 87 14.84 14.14 -16.45
C THR A 87 15.93 13.45 -17.25
N THR A 88 15.51 12.67 -18.25
CA THR A 88 16.46 11.99 -19.16
C THR A 88 17.19 12.99 -20.05
N THR A 89 18.28 12.55 -20.69
CA THR A 89 19.01 13.35 -21.71
C THR A 89 18.15 13.78 -22.89
N LYS A 90 17.01 13.10 -23.13
CA LYS A 90 16.02 13.43 -24.16
C LYS A 90 14.92 14.38 -23.67
N GLY A 91 15.02 14.93 -22.46
CA GLY A 91 14.02 15.83 -21.87
C GLY A 91 12.77 15.13 -21.35
N ILE A 92 12.72 13.79 -21.33
CA ILE A 92 11.57 13.05 -20.79
C ILE A 92 11.64 13.09 -19.26
N VAL A 93 10.55 13.54 -18.65
CA VAL A 93 10.39 13.63 -17.18
C VAL A 93 9.79 12.34 -16.63
N HIS A 94 10.49 11.74 -15.69
CA HIS A 94 10.08 10.58 -14.92
C HIS A 94 9.77 10.99 -13.50
N GLU A 95 8.60 10.61 -13.02
CA GLU A 95 8.18 10.81 -11.63
C GLU A 95 8.15 9.45 -10.95
N LEU A 96 8.90 9.31 -9.88
CA LEU A 96 9.11 8.08 -9.13
C LEU A 96 8.67 8.29 -7.69
N ASN A 97 7.81 7.41 -7.18
CA ASN A 97 7.43 7.43 -5.77
C ASN A 97 7.79 6.09 -5.13
N PHE A 98 8.77 6.14 -4.22
CA PHE A 98 9.23 5.00 -3.45
C PHE A 98 8.73 5.11 -2.02
N ASN A 99 8.23 4.00 -1.49
CA ASN A 99 7.87 3.90 -0.08
C ASN A 99 8.54 2.66 0.51
N ASN A 100 9.80 2.83 0.93
CA ASN A 100 10.58 1.74 1.53
C ASN A 100 9.98 1.32 2.87
N ASP A 101 9.44 2.25 3.65
CA ASP A 101 8.78 1.95 4.92
C ASP A 101 7.59 1.01 4.71
N LEU A 102 6.74 1.30 3.71
CA LEU A 102 5.63 0.42 3.33
C LEU A 102 6.12 -0.94 2.83
N SER A 103 7.21 -0.97 2.07
CA SER A 103 7.78 -2.23 1.56
C SER A 103 8.31 -3.11 2.70
N ASN A 104 9.05 -2.50 3.64
CA ASN A 104 9.55 -3.17 4.83
C ASN A 104 8.38 -3.66 5.70
N PHE A 105 7.35 -2.84 5.87
CA PHE A 105 6.13 -3.24 6.57
C PHE A 105 5.45 -4.45 5.93
N LEU A 106 5.31 -4.48 4.59
CA LEU A 106 4.69 -5.62 3.90
C LEU A 106 5.46 -6.92 4.11
N VAL A 107 6.80 -6.88 4.00
CA VAL A 107 7.66 -8.05 4.28
C VAL A 107 7.53 -8.48 5.74
N ALA A 108 7.64 -7.53 6.67
CA ALA A 108 7.57 -7.80 8.10
C ALA A 108 6.20 -8.36 8.50
N LEU A 109 5.11 -7.87 7.91
CA LEU A 109 3.75 -8.41 8.10
C LEU A 109 3.66 -9.86 7.60
N CYS A 110 4.25 -10.17 6.45
CA CYS A 110 4.29 -11.54 5.93
C CYS A 110 5.08 -12.50 6.84
N VAL A 111 6.19 -12.04 7.41
CA VAL A 111 6.98 -12.83 8.37
C VAL A 111 6.21 -13.03 9.68
N MET A 112 5.66 -11.96 10.25
CA MET A 112 4.89 -12.01 11.51
C MET A 112 3.65 -12.92 11.39
N THR A 113 3.04 -12.99 10.21
CA THR A 113 1.89 -13.85 9.94
C THR A 113 2.26 -15.27 9.51
N ASN A 114 3.56 -15.62 9.52
CA ASN A 114 4.16 -16.89 9.08
C ASN A 114 3.87 -17.23 7.60
N GLN A 115 3.63 -16.22 6.77
CA GLN A 115 3.48 -16.37 5.32
C GLN A 115 4.83 -16.43 4.60
N LEU A 116 5.85 -15.79 5.19
CA LEU A 116 7.25 -15.90 4.81
C LEU A 116 8.09 -16.35 6.02
N ASP A 117 9.16 -17.08 5.74
CA ASP A 117 10.15 -17.53 6.71
C ASP A 117 11.40 -16.66 6.57
N ALA A 118 11.77 -15.97 7.66
CA ALA A 118 12.94 -15.12 7.70
C ALA A 118 14.26 -15.89 7.46
N LYS A 119 14.28 -17.22 7.64
CA LYS A 119 15.46 -18.06 7.40
C LYS A 119 15.73 -18.31 5.91
N VAL A 120 14.73 -18.11 5.05
CA VAL A 120 14.85 -18.34 3.61
C VAL A 120 15.42 -17.10 2.94
N ARG A 121 16.57 -17.24 2.26
CA ARG A 121 17.29 -16.11 1.64
C ARG A 121 17.11 -15.98 0.13
N ASN A 122 16.50 -16.97 -0.51
CA ASN A 122 16.42 -17.11 -1.97
C ASN A 122 14.97 -17.17 -2.47
N TYR A 123 14.12 -16.30 -1.94
CA TYR A 123 12.77 -16.16 -2.47
C TYR A 123 12.80 -15.69 -3.93
N ILE A 124 11.98 -16.34 -4.76
CA ILE A 124 11.73 -15.88 -6.12
C ILE A 124 10.76 -14.70 -6.04
N VAL A 125 11.21 -13.55 -6.52
CA VAL A 125 10.44 -12.32 -6.59
C VAL A 125 10.02 -12.07 -8.03
N VAL A 126 8.73 -11.89 -8.25
CA VAL A 126 8.16 -11.53 -9.57
C VAL A 126 7.73 -10.08 -9.55
N PHE A 127 8.10 -9.33 -10.58
CA PHE A 127 7.71 -7.95 -10.76
C PHE A 127 6.56 -7.84 -11.76
N ASN A 128 5.50 -7.15 -11.37
CA ASN A 128 4.33 -6.90 -12.19
C ASN A 128 4.08 -5.41 -12.30
N ASN A 129 3.87 -4.95 -13.54
CA ASN A 129 3.45 -3.58 -13.83
C ASN A 129 1.94 -3.60 -14.11
N VAL A 130 1.17 -2.93 -13.25
CA VAL A 130 -0.29 -2.84 -13.38
C VAL A 130 -0.65 -1.46 -13.88
N VAL A 131 -1.59 -1.37 -14.81
CA VAL A 131 -2.16 -0.08 -15.24
C VAL A 131 -3.56 0.02 -14.66
N ILE A 132 -3.77 1.00 -13.79
CA ILE A 132 -5.08 1.33 -13.24
C ILE A 132 -5.66 2.45 -14.11
N VAL A 133 -6.60 2.08 -14.98
CA VAL A 133 -7.25 3.02 -15.89
C VAL A 133 -7.92 4.13 -15.09
N SER A 134 -7.66 5.37 -15.48
CA SER A 134 -8.26 6.52 -14.83
C SER A 134 -8.25 7.73 -15.76
N GLU A 135 -9.22 8.61 -15.57
CA GLU A 135 -9.32 9.89 -16.29
C GLU A 135 -8.91 11.09 -15.44
N LYS A 136 -8.40 10.85 -14.22
CA LYS A 136 -7.95 11.92 -13.33
C LYS A 136 -6.87 12.78 -14.01
N GLN A 137 -6.82 14.05 -13.63
CA GLN A 137 -5.96 15.03 -14.29
C GLN A 137 -4.46 14.72 -14.16
N ASP A 138 -4.07 14.05 -13.07
CA ASP A 138 -2.70 13.73 -12.72
C ASP A 138 -2.16 12.46 -13.40
N VAL A 139 -2.99 11.68 -14.10
CA VAL A 139 -2.51 10.47 -14.78
C VAL A 139 -1.84 10.77 -16.12
N ARG A 140 -0.89 9.90 -16.49
CA ARG A 140 -0.14 9.99 -17.75
C ARG A 140 -0.40 8.77 -18.63
N MET A 141 -0.07 8.90 -19.91
CA MET A 141 -0.18 7.80 -20.86
C MET A 141 0.92 6.77 -20.59
N SER A 142 0.55 5.51 -20.42
CA SER A 142 1.51 4.40 -20.28
C SER A 142 2.21 4.06 -21.59
N CYS A 143 3.32 3.32 -21.50
CA CYS A 143 3.93 2.67 -22.68
C CYS A 143 2.97 1.71 -23.42
N LYS A 144 1.92 1.22 -22.76
CA LYS A 144 0.87 0.40 -23.38
C LYS A 144 -0.24 1.23 -24.05
N LYS A 145 -0.07 2.55 -24.15
CA LYS A 145 -1.08 3.50 -24.68
C LYS A 145 -2.40 3.48 -23.92
N ILE A 146 -2.33 3.17 -22.62
CA ILE A 146 -3.47 3.23 -21.69
C ILE A 146 -3.21 4.40 -20.72
N LYS A 147 -4.18 5.29 -20.57
CA LYS A 147 -4.12 6.43 -19.64
C LYS A 147 -4.52 5.96 -18.23
N GLY A 148 -3.64 6.15 -17.25
CA GLY A 148 -3.90 5.66 -15.89
C GLY A 148 -2.70 5.75 -14.96
N PHE A 149 -2.89 5.31 -13.72
CA PHE A 149 -1.80 5.13 -12.77
C PHE A 149 -1.03 3.85 -13.08
N GLN A 150 0.27 3.85 -12.81
CA GLN A 150 1.14 2.71 -13.08
C GLN A 150 1.90 2.27 -11.83
N PRO A 151 1.22 1.67 -10.84
CA PRO A 151 1.92 1.02 -9.76
C PRO A 151 2.63 -0.25 -10.25
N ASN A 152 3.82 -0.45 -9.73
CA ASN A 152 4.58 -1.68 -9.84
C ASN A 152 4.57 -2.41 -8.50
N PHE A 153 4.39 -3.71 -8.59
CA PHE A 153 4.38 -4.61 -7.45
C PHE A 153 5.51 -5.61 -7.59
N ALA A 154 6.22 -5.87 -6.49
CA ALA A 154 7.01 -7.07 -6.35
C ALA A 154 6.24 -8.06 -5.49
N VAL A 155 6.18 -9.31 -5.93
CA VAL A 155 5.37 -10.37 -5.31
C VAL A 155 6.26 -11.59 -5.07
N ILE A 156 6.20 -12.14 -3.86
CA ILE A 156 6.73 -13.46 -3.55
C ILE A 156 5.53 -14.42 -3.49
N ARG A 157 5.47 -15.39 -4.40
CA ARG A 157 4.30 -16.26 -4.59
C ARG A 157 3.04 -15.45 -4.89
N ARG A 158 2.20 -15.17 -3.89
CA ARG A 158 0.98 -14.35 -3.96
C ARG A 158 0.97 -13.19 -2.96
N LEU A 159 2.12 -12.92 -2.33
CA LEU A 159 2.26 -11.92 -1.27
C LEU A 159 2.93 -10.67 -1.84
N PRO A 160 2.25 -9.51 -1.85
CA PRO A 160 2.89 -8.25 -2.21
C PRO A 160 3.93 -7.90 -1.16
N VAL A 161 5.16 -7.66 -1.58
CA VAL A 161 6.30 -7.34 -0.70
C VAL A 161 6.93 -5.98 -1.01
N HIS A 162 6.56 -5.38 -2.14
CA HIS A 162 7.03 -4.05 -2.51
C HIS A 162 5.99 -3.38 -3.41
N ILE A 163 5.82 -2.08 -3.21
CA ILE A 163 4.98 -1.22 -4.03
C ILE A 163 5.78 0.02 -4.39
N LYS A 164 5.80 0.33 -5.68
CA LYS A 164 6.39 1.55 -6.23
C LYS A 164 5.38 2.17 -7.17
N ASN A 165 5.21 3.49 -7.11
CA ASN A 165 4.41 4.19 -8.11
C ASN A 165 5.31 4.99 -9.04
N HIS A 166 4.83 5.23 -10.26
CA HIS A 166 5.46 6.13 -11.20
C HIS A 166 4.46 6.69 -12.21
N ASN A 167 4.89 7.73 -12.92
CA ASN A 167 4.10 8.26 -14.03
C ASN A 167 4.16 7.33 -15.27
N GLY A 168 3.19 7.51 -16.17
CA GLY A 168 3.03 6.79 -17.44
C GLY A 168 4.27 6.70 -18.35
N ASN A 169 5.20 7.65 -18.20
CA ASN A 169 6.30 7.89 -19.15
C ASN A 169 7.53 7.01 -18.91
N ILE A 170 7.47 6.03 -18.00
CA ILE A 170 8.61 5.16 -17.68
C ILE A 170 8.50 3.83 -18.45
N SER A 171 9.57 3.49 -19.18
CA SER A 171 9.67 2.21 -19.88
C SER A 171 9.84 1.04 -18.90
N ALA A 172 9.30 -0.13 -19.25
CA ALA A 172 9.43 -1.34 -18.44
C ALA A 172 10.89 -1.69 -18.08
N ASN A 173 11.82 -1.40 -18.99
CA ASN A 173 13.25 -1.70 -18.84
C ASN A 173 13.96 -0.79 -17.81
N MET A 174 13.40 0.39 -17.52
CA MET A 174 13.90 1.32 -16.50
C MET A 174 13.35 1.00 -15.11
N ILE A 175 12.36 0.12 -15.00
CA ILE A 175 11.83 -0.35 -13.72
C ILE A 175 12.77 -1.44 -13.20
N LYS A 176 13.96 -1.03 -12.77
CA LYS A 176 14.82 -1.83 -11.91
C LYS A 176 14.46 -1.48 -10.47
N VAL A 177 13.84 -2.42 -9.76
CA VAL A 177 13.78 -2.28 -8.31
C VAL A 177 15.15 -2.69 -7.80
N VAL A 178 15.93 -1.72 -7.35
CA VAL A 178 17.04 -2.01 -6.43
C VAL A 178 16.38 -2.40 -5.11
N LEU A 179 15.92 -3.65 -5.01
CA LEU A 179 15.81 -4.27 -3.70
C LEU A 179 17.27 -4.34 -3.25
N LYS A 180 17.69 -3.36 -2.43
CA LYS A 180 19.01 -3.44 -1.80
C LYS A 180 19.11 -4.85 -1.23
N LYS A 181 20.25 -5.52 -1.43
CA LYS A 181 20.50 -6.84 -0.82
C LYS A 181 20.21 -6.83 0.69
N ASP A 182 20.30 -5.64 1.30
CA ASP A 182 20.01 -5.36 2.69
C ASP A 182 18.52 -5.46 3.07
N VAL A 183 17.57 -5.46 2.11
CA VAL A 183 16.13 -5.67 2.38
C VAL A 183 15.84 -7.14 2.74
N PHE A 184 16.78 -8.06 2.46
CA PHE A 184 16.68 -9.49 2.82
C PHE A 184 17.60 -9.89 3.98
N ILE A 185 18.21 -8.92 4.66
CA ILE A 185 18.93 -9.19 5.91
C ILE A 185 17.97 -8.86 7.05
N ILE A 186 17.16 -9.86 7.41
CA ILE A 186 16.65 -10.01 8.78
C ILE A 186 17.71 -10.80 9.55
#